data_AF-A0A1S2GUQ2-F1
#
_entry.id   AF-A0A1S2GUQ2-F1
#
_cell.length_a   1.000
_cell.length_b   1.000
_cell.length_c   1.000
_cell.angle_alpha   90.00
_cell.angle_beta   90.00
_cell.angle_gamma   90.00
#
_symmetry.space_group_name_H-M   'P 1'
#
loop_
_entity.id
_entity.type
_entity.pdbx_description
1 polymer ?
#
loop_
_entity_poly.entity_id
_entity_poly.type
_entity_poly.pdbx_seq_one_letter_code
_entity_poly.pdbx_strand_id
1 'polypeptide(L)'
;MGRRNYLVEGVSGTGKTAVCHELRRRGLHAVNGDRELAYQGDPVTGRAVSAVAGTAVHDHHLWDVERVRAIAGDASQPATFFCGGSRNAEGFLEVFDAVFVLVVDAATLERRLDARGDDEWAGAGRTDERALVRRLHASGAGTPDGVRLDATQPLELVVDELLRRCAVFDDGSERSVWWVSEDGADEDPRFLGAFSTWAAAAASADDRRRQVHESRTVYVDRYTVGETAWASGFFQVDA
;
A
#
# COMPACT_ATOMS: atom_id res chain seq x y z
N MET A 1 -12.28 3.26 15.87
CA MET A 1 -11.36 3.41 14.73
C MET A 1 -11.57 4.80 14.15
N GLY A 2 -10.49 5.57 13.99
CA GLY A 2 -10.54 6.85 13.28
C GLY A 2 -10.55 6.62 11.76
N ARG A 3 -10.79 7.68 11.00
CA ARG A 3 -10.64 7.65 9.54
C ARG A 3 -9.17 7.46 9.18
N ARG A 4 -8.90 6.59 8.20
CA ARG A 4 -7.61 6.46 7.54
C ARG A 4 -7.65 6.94 6.09
N ASN A 5 -6.58 7.56 5.63
CA ASN A 5 -6.42 7.97 4.25
C ASN A 5 -5.14 7.38 3.67
N TYR A 6 -5.22 6.78 2.49
CA TYR A 6 -4.09 6.14 1.83
C TYR A 6 -3.91 6.68 0.42
N LEU A 7 -2.69 7.01 0.04
CA LEU A 7 -2.34 7.34 -1.35
C LEU A 7 -1.85 6.08 -2.06
N VAL A 8 -2.42 5.77 -3.22
CA VAL A 8 -1.96 4.71 -4.12
C VAL A 8 -1.44 5.36 -5.40
N GLU A 9 -0.12 5.52 -5.47
CA GLU A 9 0.59 6.18 -6.56
C GLU A 9 1.48 5.19 -7.33
N GLY A 10 2.22 5.69 -8.33
CA GLY A 10 3.06 4.93 -9.24
C GLY A 10 3.10 5.61 -10.61
N VAL A 11 4.13 5.30 -11.40
CA VAL A 11 4.27 5.83 -12.77
C VAL A 11 3.07 5.42 -13.64
N SER A 12 2.78 6.17 -14.71
CA SER A 12 1.71 5.78 -15.64
C SER A 12 1.93 4.34 -16.16
N GLY A 13 0.86 3.54 -16.20
CA GLY A 13 0.91 2.13 -16.60
C GLY A 13 1.12 1.13 -15.44
N THR A 14 1.35 1.58 -14.21
CA THR A 14 1.53 0.68 -13.05
C THR A 14 0.22 0.09 -12.50
N GLY A 15 -0.94 0.64 -12.87
CA GLY A 15 -2.25 0.06 -12.55
C GLY A 15 -3.09 0.79 -11.49
N LYS A 16 -2.76 2.03 -11.12
CA LYS A 16 -3.49 2.84 -10.12
C LYS A 16 -5.02 2.86 -10.34
N THR A 17 -5.45 3.12 -11.57
CA THR A 17 -6.88 3.13 -11.95
C THR A 17 -7.52 1.76 -11.75
N ALA A 18 -6.82 0.67 -12.09
CA ALA A 18 -7.31 -0.69 -11.89
C ALA A 18 -7.45 -1.01 -10.39
N VAL A 19 -6.47 -0.64 -9.57
CA VAL A 19 -6.55 -0.75 -8.11
C VAL A 19 -7.73 0.05 -7.55
N CYS A 20 -7.95 1.28 -8.03
CA CYS A 20 -9.11 2.09 -7.63
C CYS A 20 -10.45 1.37 -7.91
N HIS A 21 -10.60 0.79 -9.09
CA HIS A 21 -11.81 0.08 -9.47
C HIS A 21 -11.99 -1.19 -8.64
N GLU A 22 -10.91 -1.91 -8.36
CA GLU A 22 -10.95 -3.12 -7.56
C GLU A 22 -11.31 -2.83 -6.10
N LEU A 23 -10.74 -1.78 -5.50
CA LEU A 23 -11.13 -1.32 -4.15
C LEU A 23 -12.62 -0.97 -4.09
N ARG A 24 -13.14 -0.25 -5.09
CA ARG A 24 -14.58 0.06 -5.20
C ARG A 24 -15.43 -1.20 -5.34
N ARG A 25 -14.99 -2.16 -6.16
CA ARG A 25 -15.67 -3.45 -6.35
C ARG A 25 -15.80 -4.22 -5.04
N ARG A 26 -14.80 -4.10 -4.16
CA ARG A 26 -14.78 -4.70 -2.81
C ARG A 26 -15.52 -3.89 -1.75
N GLY A 27 -16.18 -2.80 -2.12
CA GLY A 27 -16.98 -1.97 -1.20
C GLY A 27 -16.18 -0.97 -0.37
N LEU A 28 -14.91 -0.74 -0.72
CA LEU A 28 -14.06 0.26 -0.05
C LEU A 28 -14.20 1.62 -0.73
N HIS A 29 -14.09 2.69 0.07
CA HIS A 29 -14.11 4.03 -0.49
C HIS A 29 -12.78 4.34 -1.17
N ALA A 30 -12.79 4.52 -2.48
CA ALA A 30 -11.63 4.92 -3.27
C ALA A 30 -12.01 6.05 -4.22
N VAL A 31 -11.06 6.95 -4.47
CA VAL A 31 -11.17 8.13 -5.35
C VAL A 31 -10.19 7.96 -6.49
N ASN A 32 -10.66 8.07 -7.73
CA ASN A 32 -9.80 8.08 -8.90
C ASN A 32 -9.28 9.50 -9.12
N GLY A 33 -8.05 9.77 -8.67
CA GLY A 33 -7.49 11.11 -8.69
C GLY A 33 -7.31 11.69 -10.09
N ASP A 34 -7.05 10.85 -11.10
CA ASP A 34 -6.91 11.30 -12.49
C ASP A 34 -8.26 11.77 -13.09
N ARG A 35 -9.39 11.37 -12.52
CA ARG A 35 -10.74 11.71 -13.02
C ARG A 35 -11.53 12.65 -12.10
N GLU A 36 -11.27 12.59 -10.79
CA GLU A 36 -12.11 13.22 -9.77
C GLU A 36 -11.42 14.39 -9.04
N LEU A 37 -10.10 14.50 -9.18
CA LEU A 37 -9.28 15.50 -8.49
C LEU A 37 -8.42 16.32 -9.46
N ALA A 38 -8.04 15.72 -10.59
CA ALA A 38 -7.08 16.30 -11.49
C ALA A 38 -7.62 17.47 -12.32
N TYR A 39 -6.76 18.46 -12.54
CA TYR A 39 -6.94 19.54 -13.50
C TYR A 39 -5.58 19.93 -14.10
N GLN A 40 -5.61 20.69 -15.21
CA GLN A 40 -4.39 21.25 -15.81
C GLN A 40 -4.05 22.57 -15.10
N GLY A 41 -2.94 22.57 -14.37
CA GLY A 41 -2.52 23.71 -13.55
C GLY A 41 -1.06 24.08 -13.76
N ASP A 42 -0.71 25.33 -13.50
CA ASP A 42 0.68 25.78 -13.42
C ASP A 42 1.38 25.12 -12.22
N PRO A 43 2.48 24.38 -12.40
CA PRO A 43 3.12 23.64 -11.32
C PRO A 43 3.75 24.52 -10.23
N VAL A 44 3.98 25.80 -10.52
CA VAL A 44 4.53 26.78 -9.57
C VAL A 44 3.41 27.47 -8.80
N THR A 45 2.35 27.91 -9.49
CA THR A 45 1.31 28.74 -8.86
C THR A 45 0.03 27.98 -8.51
N GLY A 46 -0.15 26.75 -8.99
CA GLY A 46 -1.39 25.98 -8.85
C GLY A 46 -2.59 26.60 -9.57
N ARG A 47 -2.38 27.58 -10.46
CA ARG A 47 -3.49 28.23 -11.18
C ARG A 47 -3.89 27.38 -12.36
N ALA A 48 -5.19 27.21 -12.59
CA ALA A 48 -5.68 26.53 -13.78
C ALA A 48 -5.14 27.19 -15.05
N VAL A 49 -4.62 26.38 -15.97
CA VAL A 49 -4.11 26.80 -17.27
C VAL A 49 -4.86 26.05 -18.38
N SER A 50 -4.97 26.68 -19.54
CA SER A 50 -5.60 26.09 -20.73
C SER A 50 -4.56 25.83 -21.81
N ALA A 51 -4.92 25.00 -22.79
CA ALA A 51 -4.11 24.68 -23.97
C ALA A 51 -2.75 24.01 -23.67
N VAL A 52 -2.62 23.31 -22.53
CA VAL A 52 -1.50 22.39 -22.31
C VAL A 52 -1.66 21.19 -23.25
N ALA A 53 -0.60 20.84 -23.98
CA ALA A 53 -0.62 19.78 -24.98
C ALA A 53 0.69 18.99 -25.01
N GLY A 54 0.65 17.82 -25.64
CA GLY A 54 1.80 16.93 -25.75
C GLY A 54 2.30 16.47 -24.37
N THR A 55 3.61 16.34 -24.23
CA THR A 55 4.21 15.84 -22.99
C THR A 55 4.04 16.77 -21.79
N ALA A 56 3.83 18.07 -22.01
CA ALA A 56 3.61 19.05 -20.95
C ALA A 56 2.36 18.75 -20.11
N VAL A 57 1.37 18.04 -20.67
CA VAL A 57 0.18 17.60 -19.92
C VAL A 57 0.55 16.83 -18.65
N HIS A 58 1.68 16.12 -18.66
CA HIS A 58 2.19 15.41 -17.49
C HIS A 58 2.60 16.35 -16.35
N ASP A 59 3.39 17.38 -16.65
CA ASP A 59 3.96 18.30 -15.65
C ASP A 59 2.88 19.24 -15.07
N HIS A 60 1.82 19.47 -15.84
CA HIS A 60 0.67 20.28 -15.46
C HIS A 60 -0.49 19.47 -14.85
N HIS A 61 -0.33 18.15 -14.67
CA HIS A 61 -1.36 17.29 -14.05
C HIS A 61 -1.34 17.44 -12.52
N LEU A 62 -2.16 18.37 -12.02
CA LEU A 62 -2.26 18.71 -10.60
C LEU A 62 -3.57 18.22 -10.02
N TRP A 63 -3.60 18.02 -8.70
CA TRP A 63 -4.84 17.75 -7.96
C TRP A 63 -5.31 19.01 -7.24
N ASP A 64 -6.63 19.19 -7.19
CA ASP A 64 -7.27 20.20 -6.35
C ASP A 64 -7.02 19.87 -4.86
N VAL A 65 -6.14 20.65 -4.24
CA VAL A 65 -5.69 20.45 -2.85
C VAL A 65 -6.84 20.63 -1.86
N GLU A 66 -7.74 21.56 -2.11
CA GLU A 66 -8.90 21.79 -1.23
C GLU A 66 -9.83 20.60 -1.28
N ARG A 67 -10.08 20.05 -2.48
CA ARG A 67 -10.90 18.85 -2.67
C ARG A 67 -10.26 17.61 -2.05
N VAL A 68 -8.94 17.43 -2.17
CA VAL A 68 -8.20 16.36 -1.48
C VAL A 68 -8.42 16.46 0.02
N ARG A 69 -8.16 17.63 0.61
CA ARG A 69 -8.30 17.86 2.07
C ARG A 69 -9.76 17.70 2.54
N ALA A 70 -10.73 18.11 1.73
CA ALA A 70 -12.14 17.94 2.05
C ALA A 70 -12.54 16.46 2.12
N ILE A 71 -12.16 15.65 1.13
CA ILE A 71 -12.44 14.20 1.12
C ILE A 71 -11.65 13.51 2.24
N ALA A 72 -10.37 13.82 2.35
CA ALA A 72 -9.51 13.32 3.42
C ALA A 72 -9.96 13.82 4.80
N GLY A 73 -10.87 14.79 4.84
CA GLY A 73 -11.52 15.43 5.98
C GLY A 73 -12.92 14.89 6.30
N ASP A 74 -13.51 14.03 5.46
CA ASP A 74 -14.80 13.38 5.69
C ASP A 74 -14.66 12.11 6.53
N ALA A 75 -15.25 12.09 7.74
CA ALA A 75 -15.18 10.96 8.68
C ALA A 75 -16.30 9.91 8.49
N SER A 76 -17.10 10.01 7.43
CA SER A 76 -18.15 9.05 7.11
C SER A 76 -17.61 7.66 6.71
N GLN A 77 -16.36 7.61 6.24
CA GLN A 77 -15.69 6.39 5.80
C GLN A 77 -14.60 5.98 6.80
N PRO A 78 -14.48 4.67 7.13
CA PRO A 78 -13.40 4.19 7.97
C PRO A 78 -12.03 4.31 7.30
N ALA A 79 -11.98 4.17 5.97
CA ALA A 79 -10.78 4.35 5.18
C ALA A 79 -11.11 4.91 3.79
N THR A 80 -10.25 5.78 3.27
CA THR A 80 -10.32 6.35 1.92
C THR A 80 -9.03 6.13 1.16
N PHE A 81 -9.12 5.59 -0.05
CA PHE A 81 -7.97 5.36 -0.93
C PHE A 81 -7.95 6.36 -2.09
N PHE A 82 -6.90 7.16 -2.19
CA PHE A 82 -6.69 8.12 -3.27
C PHE A 82 -5.79 7.46 -4.31
N CYS A 83 -6.33 7.14 -5.48
CA CYS A 83 -5.62 6.38 -6.50
C CYS A 83 -5.29 7.26 -7.70
N GLY A 84 -4.02 7.52 -7.95
CA GLY A 84 -3.57 8.34 -9.07
C GLY A 84 -2.22 8.98 -8.76
N GLY A 85 -1.73 9.83 -9.66
CA GLY A 85 -0.52 10.60 -9.39
C GLY A 85 -0.71 12.07 -9.69
N SER A 86 0.04 12.92 -8.99
CA SER A 86 -0.07 14.37 -9.12
C SER A 86 1.29 15.05 -9.02
N ARG A 87 1.49 16.14 -9.76
CA ARG A 87 2.75 16.91 -9.70
C ARG A 87 2.82 17.91 -8.55
N ASN A 88 1.75 18.02 -7.76
CA ASN A 88 1.72 18.77 -6.51
C ASN A 88 1.46 17.90 -5.27
N ALA A 89 1.73 16.59 -5.33
CA ALA A 89 1.45 15.64 -4.24
C ALA A 89 2.04 16.08 -2.90
N GLU A 90 3.26 16.62 -2.91
CA GLU A 90 3.97 17.14 -1.72
C GLU A 90 3.15 18.18 -0.93
N GLY A 91 2.23 18.91 -1.57
CA GLY A 91 1.39 19.92 -0.90
C GLY A 91 0.22 19.36 -0.08
N PHE A 92 0.05 18.04 -0.06
CA PHE A 92 -1.01 17.38 0.70
C PHE A 92 -0.63 15.97 1.20
N LEU A 93 0.65 15.56 1.16
CA LEU A 93 1.05 14.24 1.65
C LEU A 93 0.73 14.04 3.14
N GLU A 94 0.68 15.11 3.92
CA GLU A 94 0.41 15.08 5.36
C GLU A 94 -1.01 14.59 5.71
N VAL A 95 -1.93 14.53 4.74
CA VAL A 95 -3.30 14.05 4.96
C VAL A 95 -3.42 12.53 4.88
N PHE A 96 -2.38 11.84 4.41
CA PHE A 96 -2.34 10.39 4.24
C PHE A 96 -1.59 9.72 5.38
N ASP A 97 -2.16 8.65 5.93
CA ASP A 97 -1.52 7.79 6.94
C ASP A 97 -0.41 6.94 6.33
N ALA A 98 -0.55 6.56 5.05
CA ALA A 98 0.50 5.88 4.30
C ALA A 98 0.39 6.13 2.80
N VAL A 99 1.54 6.06 2.12
CA VAL A 99 1.68 6.14 0.67
C VAL A 99 2.16 4.80 0.15
N PHE A 100 1.45 4.25 -0.83
CA PHE A 100 1.77 3.01 -1.52
C PHE A 100 2.13 3.30 -2.97
N VAL A 101 3.33 2.88 -3.38
CA VAL A 101 3.83 3.11 -4.74
C VAL A 101 3.82 1.80 -5.51
N LEU A 102 2.90 1.70 -6.48
CA LEU A 102 2.80 0.56 -7.40
C LEU A 102 3.98 0.55 -8.35
N VAL A 103 4.69 -0.58 -8.40
CA VAL A 103 5.90 -0.75 -9.22
C VAL A 103 5.77 -1.98 -10.11
N VAL A 104 6.25 -1.87 -11.34
CA VAL A 104 6.25 -2.98 -12.31
C VAL A 104 7.62 -3.09 -12.95
N ASP A 105 7.98 -4.26 -13.47
CA ASP A 105 9.12 -4.39 -14.36
C ASP A 105 8.85 -3.70 -15.73
N ALA A 106 9.93 -3.43 -16.47
CA ALA A 106 9.82 -2.73 -17.76
C ALA A 106 9.03 -3.54 -18.81
N ALA A 107 9.15 -4.86 -18.83
CA ALA A 107 8.41 -5.69 -19.79
C ALA A 107 6.91 -5.66 -19.50
N THR A 108 6.52 -5.69 -18.23
CA THR A 108 5.13 -5.53 -17.79
C THR A 108 4.59 -4.13 -18.13
N LEU A 109 5.39 -3.08 -17.95
CA LEU A 109 5.01 -1.73 -18.36
C LEU A 109 4.73 -1.67 -19.87
N GLU A 110 5.65 -2.15 -20.71
CA GLU A 110 5.50 -2.12 -22.17
C GLU A 110 4.25 -2.88 -22.61
N ARG A 111 4.03 -4.12 -22.13
CA ARG A 111 2.82 -4.89 -22.45
C ARG A 111 1.53 -4.12 -22.11
N ARG A 112 1.51 -3.42 -20.97
CA ARG A 112 0.33 -2.64 -20.53
C ARG A 112 0.14 -1.38 -21.36
N LEU A 113 1.20 -0.71 -21.76
CA LEU A 113 1.11 0.42 -22.67
C LEU A 113 0.62 -0.04 -24.04
N ASP A 114 1.10 -1.17 -24.57
CA ASP A 114 0.66 -1.72 -25.85
C ASP A 114 -0.83 -2.08 -25.87
N ALA A 115 -1.38 -2.54 -24.74
CA ALA A 115 -2.81 -2.83 -24.58
C ALA A 115 -3.68 -1.58 -24.33
N ARG A 116 -3.08 -0.40 -24.18
CA ARG A 116 -3.80 0.84 -23.83
C ARG A 116 -4.40 1.49 -25.08
N GLY A 117 -5.65 1.96 -24.96
CA GLY A 117 -6.35 2.72 -26.00
C GLY A 117 -5.58 3.96 -26.48
N ASP A 118 -5.83 4.40 -27.70
CA ASP A 118 -5.17 5.57 -28.32
C ASP A 118 -5.64 6.92 -27.75
N ASP A 119 -6.84 6.94 -27.17
CA ASP A 119 -7.42 8.07 -26.44
C ASP A 119 -6.78 8.32 -25.07
N GLU A 120 -6.11 7.31 -24.52
CA GLU A 120 -5.46 7.34 -23.21
C GLU A 120 -4.02 7.86 -23.25
N TRP A 121 -3.55 8.41 -22.12
CA TRP A 121 -2.18 8.89 -21.96
C TRP A 121 -1.14 7.77 -22.18
N ALA A 122 -0.14 8.01 -23.01
CA ALA A 122 0.84 7.03 -23.48
C ALA A 122 0.19 5.80 -24.15
N GLY A 123 -0.98 6.01 -24.76
CA GLY A 123 -1.71 5.04 -25.56
C GLY A 123 -1.02 4.66 -26.87
N ALA A 124 -1.70 3.85 -27.70
CA ALA A 124 -1.21 3.51 -29.04
C ALA A 124 -0.93 4.78 -29.87
N GLY A 125 0.19 4.81 -30.59
CA GLY A 125 0.60 5.95 -31.43
C GLY A 125 1.20 7.16 -30.70
N ARG A 126 1.16 7.21 -29.36
CA ARG A 126 1.65 8.35 -28.57
C ARG A 126 3.12 8.23 -28.17
N THR A 127 4.02 8.27 -29.16
CA THR A 127 5.44 7.95 -29.00
C THR A 127 6.17 8.81 -27.97
N ASP A 128 5.95 10.14 -27.95
CA ASP A 128 6.62 11.05 -27.03
C ASP A 128 6.17 10.86 -25.58
N GLU A 129 4.86 10.64 -25.37
CA GLU A 129 4.29 10.33 -24.06
C GLU A 129 4.84 9.00 -23.53
N ARG A 130 4.93 7.96 -24.39
CA ARG A 130 5.55 6.67 -24.03
C ARG A 130 7.03 6.83 -23.68
N ALA A 131 7.78 7.61 -24.46
CA ALA A 131 9.18 7.89 -24.15
C ALA A 131 9.33 8.58 -22.80
N LEU A 132 8.45 9.52 -22.46
CA LEU A 132 8.43 10.14 -21.13
C LEU A 132 8.12 9.12 -20.03
N VAL A 133 7.07 8.29 -20.19
CA VAL A 133 6.69 7.25 -19.23
C VAL A 133 7.84 6.28 -18.96
N ARG A 134 8.58 5.85 -20.00
CA ARG A 134 9.77 4.99 -19.86
C ARG A 134 10.88 5.66 -19.05
N ARG A 135 11.17 6.94 -19.30
CA ARG A 135 12.18 7.69 -18.53
C ARG A 135 11.80 7.82 -17.06
N LEU A 136 10.54 8.14 -16.78
CA LEU A 136 10.03 8.25 -15.41
C LEU A 136 10.03 6.90 -14.70
N HIS A 137 9.66 5.83 -15.39
CA HIS A 137 9.72 4.46 -14.86
C HIS A 137 11.15 4.04 -14.49
N ALA A 138 12.11 4.29 -15.37
CA ALA A 138 13.51 3.93 -15.13
C ALA A 138 14.15 4.72 -13.98
N SER A 139 13.74 5.97 -13.79
CA SER A 139 14.29 6.85 -12.74
C SER A 139 13.53 6.81 -11.41
N GLY A 140 12.25 6.39 -11.43
CA GLY A 140 11.33 6.59 -10.31
C GLY A 140 10.97 8.05 -10.05
N ALA A 141 11.35 8.98 -10.94
CA ALA A 141 11.09 10.40 -10.75
C ALA A 141 9.59 10.70 -10.78
N GLY A 142 9.15 11.62 -9.91
CA GLY A 142 7.76 12.07 -9.85
C GLY A 142 6.81 11.14 -9.11
N THR A 143 7.32 10.12 -8.39
CA THR A 143 6.56 9.39 -7.37
C THR A 143 7.03 9.81 -5.97
N PRO A 144 6.13 9.99 -5.00
CA PRO A 144 6.49 10.28 -3.62
C PRO A 144 7.19 9.09 -2.95
N ASP A 145 7.88 9.36 -1.84
CA ASP A 145 8.37 8.31 -0.96
C ASP A 145 7.21 7.51 -0.38
N GLY A 146 7.37 6.19 -0.35
CA GLY A 146 6.30 5.32 0.13
C GLY A 146 6.64 3.84 0.06
N VAL A 147 5.69 3.05 0.53
CA VAL A 147 5.76 1.60 0.59
C VAL A 147 5.59 1.03 -0.82
N ARG A 148 6.65 0.45 -1.37
CA ARG A 148 6.61 -0.13 -2.73
C ARG A 148 5.80 -1.42 -2.74
N LEU A 149 4.86 -1.51 -3.69
CA LEU A 149 4.02 -2.69 -3.95
C LEU A 149 4.30 -3.22 -5.34
N ASP A 150 4.68 -4.50 -5.41
CA ASP A 150 4.87 -5.19 -6.67
C ASP A 150 3.53 -5.39 -7.39
N ALA A 151 3.32 -4.57 -8.42
CA ALA A 151 2.14 -4.56 -9.25
C ALA A 151 2.31 -5.41 -10.53
N THR A 152 3.36 -6.23 -10.63
CA THR A 152 3.49 -7.23 -11.72
C THR A 152 2.53 -8.40 -11.52
N GLN A 153 2.10 -8.62 -10.29
CA GLN A 153 1.18 -9.67 -9.87
C GLN A 153 -0.25 -9.45 -10.40
N PRO A 154 -1.10 -10.50 -10.40
CA PRO A 154 -2.53 -10.36 -10.62
C PRO A 154 -3.16 -9.28 -9.72
N LEU A 155 -4.08 -8.49 -10.28
CA LEU A 155 -4.67 -7.32 -9.61
C LEU A 155 -5.23 -7.63 -8.22
N GLU A 156 -5.93 -8.75 -8.08
CA GLU A 156 -6.52 -9.20 -6.81
C GLU A 156 -5.45 -9.36 -5.71
N LEU A 157 -4.28 -9.93 -6.05
CA LEU A 157 -3.17 -10.11 -5.10
C LEU A 157 -2.50 -8.79 -4.73
N VAL A 158 -2.39 -7.86 -5.68
CA VAL A 158 -1.87 -6.50 -5.42
C VAL A 158 -2.77 -5.78 -4.43
N VAL A 159 -4.10 -5.89 -4.58
CA VAL A 159 -5.06 -5.26 -3.68
C VAL A 159 -5.12 -5.97 -2.33
N ASP A 160 -5.01 -7.30 -2.29
CA ASP A 160 -4.90 -8.05 -1.04
C ASP A 160 -3.68 -7.60 -0.22
N GLU A 161 -2.52 -7.48 -0.88
CA GLU A 161 -1.28 -7.01 -0.25
C GLU A 161 -1.39 -5.55 0.22
N LEU A 162 -1.98 -4.68 -0.58
CA LEU A 162 -2.27 -3.29 -0.19
C LEU A 162 -3.08 -3.25 1.12
N LEU A 163 -4.21 -3.97 1.16
CA LEU A 163 -5.10 -3.99 2.33
C LEU A 163 -4.43 -4.64 3.55
N ARG A 164 -3.64 -5.69 3.34
CA ARG A 164 -2.84 -6.31 4.40
C ARG A 164 -1.88 -5.29 5.02
N ARG A 165 -1.21 -4.46 4.22
CA ARG A 165 -0.30 -3.43 4.73
C ARG A 165 -1.03 -2.31 5.44
N CYS A 166 -2.21 -1.89 4.97
CA CYS A 166 -3.06 -0.95 5.71
C CYS A 166 -3.33 -1.44 7.14
N ALA A 167 -3.60 -2.75 7.33
CA ALA A 167 -3.81 -3.35 8.65
C ALA A 167 -2.54 -3.50 9.50
N VAL A 168 -1.36 -3.54 8.88
CA VAL A 168 -0.06 -3.51 9.60
C VAL A 168 0.23 -2.12 10.14
N PHE A 169 -0.27 -1.06 9.51
CA PHE A 169 -0.14 0.32 9.99
C PHE A 169 -1.30 0.78 10.90
N ASP A 170 -2.21 -0.14 11.28
CA ASP A 170 -3.45 0.21 12.00
C ASP A 170 -3.47 -0.13 13.50
N ASP A 171 -2.37 -0.54 14.14
CA ASP A 171 -2.40 -0.81 15.58
C ASP A 171 -1.61 0.20 16.42
N GLY A 172 -2.25 1.32 16.70
CA GLY A 172 -2.09 1.96 18.02
C GLY A 172 -2.61 1.07 19.19
N SER A 173 -2.55 -0.25 19.08
CA SER A 173 -3.06 -1.21 20.08
C SER A 173 -2.01 -2.27 20.38
N GLU A 174 -1.63 -2.39 21.65
CA GLU A 174 -0.95 -3.56 22.23
C GLU A 174 -1.56 -4.87 21.69
N ARG A 175 -0.76 -5.67 21.00
CA ARG A 175 -1.17 -7.02 20.58
C ARG A 175 -0.82 -8.01 21.68
N SER A 176 -1.86 -8.66 22.22
CA SER A 176 -1.72 -9.89 22.99
C SER A 176 -1.64 -11.07 22.02
N VAL A 177 -0.53 -11.80 22.04
CA VAL A 177 -0.43 -13.09 21.33
C VAL A 177 -0.72 -14.21 22.33
N TRP A 178 -1.59 -15.12 21.95
CA TRP A 178 -1.92 -16.32 22.72
C TRP A 178 -1.20 -17.53 22.11
N TRP A 179 -0.45 -18.25 22.93
CA TRP A 179 0.30 -19.45 22.54
C TRP A 179 -0.21 -20.66 23.32
N VAL A 180 -0.13 -21.86 22.75
CA VAL A 180 -0.63 -23.11 23.35
C VAL A 180 0.47 -24.18 23.29
N SER A 181 0.89 -24.72 24.44
CA SER A 181 1.94 -25.76 24.55
C SER A 181 1.45 -26.97 25.37
N GLU A 182 1.94 -28.18 25.11
CA GLU A 182 1.64 -29.40 25.89
C GLU A 182 2.79 -29.75 26.87
N ASP A 183 2.49 -30.44 27.99
CA ASP A 183 3.50 -30.91 28.96
C ASP A 183 4.58 -31.78 28.28
N GLY A 184 5.86 -31.44 28.48
CA GLY A 184 7.02 -32.21 28.00
C GLY A 184 7.79 -31.64 26.80
N ALA A 185 7.41 -30.46 26.30
CA ALA A 185 8.09 -29.78 25.17
C ALA A 185 9.40 -29.04 25.54
N ASP A 186 9.85 -29.11 26.79
CA ASP A 186 11.04 -28.39 27.27
C ASP A 186 12.37 -28.93 26.70
N GLU A 187 12.39 -30.15 26.16
CA GLU A 187 13.63 -30.77 25.62
C GLU A 187 13.69 -30.84 24.09
N ASP A 188 12.56 -30.75 23.38
CA ASP A 188 12.50 -30.67 21.90
C ASP A 188 11.11 -30.16 21.44
N PRO A 189 10.93 -28.85 21.29
CA PRO A 189 9.66 -28.29 20.82
C PRO A 189 9.50 -28.64 19.33
N ARG A 190 8.71 -29.67 19.02
CA ARG A 190 8.19 -29.87 17.66
C ARG A 190 7.16 -28.78 17.37
N PHE A 191 7.66 -27.68 16.82
CA PHE A 191 6.93 -26.44 16.52
C PHE A 191 5.81 -26.65 15.50
N LEU A 192 4.61 -26.16 15.81
CA LEU A 192 3.50 -25.98 14.89
C LEU A 192 3.19 -24.48 14.77
N GLY A 193 4.03 -23.72 14.04
CA GLY A 193 3.71 -22.36 13.61
C GLY A 193 4.71 -21.26 13.99
N ALA A 194 5.05 -20.47 12.97
CA ALA A 194 5.93 -19.31 12.85
C ALA A 194 6.38 -18.55 14.12
N PHE A 195 7.63 -18.78 14.55
CA PHE A 195 8.69 -17.77 14.78
C PHE A 195 10.04 -18.50 14.97
N SER A 196 11.14 -17.90 14.52
CA SER A 196 12.49 -18.43 14.73
C SER A 196 12.95 -18.28 16.19
N THR A 197 13.73 -19.25 16.64
CA THR A 197 14.05 -19.68 18.02
C THR A 197 14.65 -18.67 19.01
N TRP A 198 14.97 -17.42 18.65
CA TRP A 198 15.66 -16.51 19.57
C TRP A 198 14.75 -15.44 20.20
N ALA A 199 13.73 -14.94 19.50
CA ALA A 199 12.87 -13.88 20.03
C ALA A 199 11.92 -14.38 21.13
N ALA A 200 11.46 -15.63 21.05
CA ALA A 200 10.58 -16.24 22.07
C ALA A 200 11.34 -16.56 23.38
N ALA A 201 12.63 -16.89 23.31
CA ALA A 201 13.42 -17.30 24.47
C ALA A 201 13.70 -16.16 25.48
N ALA A 202 13.50 -14.89 25.08
CA ALA A 202 13.73 -13.73 25.94
C ALA A 202 12.44 -13.08 26.47
N ALA A 203 11.26 -13.51 26.02
CA ALA A 203 9.99 -12.98 26.48
C ALA A 203 9.47 -13.78 27.68
N SER A 204 9.27 -13.13 28.84
CA SER A 204 8.53 -13.74 29.94
C SER A 204 7.03 -13.68 29.64
N ALA A 205 6.31 -14.79 29.78
CA ALA A 205 4.86 -14.80 29.59
C ALA A 205 4.17 -13.94 30.66
N ASP A 206 3.26 -13.06 30.23
CA ASP A 206 2.54 -12.15 31.12
C ASP A 206 1.35 -12.82 31.83
N ASP A 207 0.82 -13.90 31.26
CA ASP A 207 -0.22 -14.75 31.85
C ASP A 207 -0.04 -16.18 31.33
N ARG A 208 0.08 -17.17 32.23
CA ARG A 208 0.17 -18.61 31.88
C ARG A 208 -1.01 -19.35 32.51
N ARG A 209 -1.89 -19.89 31.67
CA ARG A 209 -3.08 -20.64 32.10
C ARG A 209 -2.92 -22.11 31.80
N ARG A 210 -2.96 -22.93 32.84
CA ARG A 210 -3.00 -24.38 32.71
C ARG A 210 -4.44 -24.84 32.44
N GLN A 211 -4.64 -25.58 31.35
CA GLN A 211 -5.89 -26.24 31.02
C GLN A 211 -5.65 -27.75 30.90
N VAL A 212 -6.55 -28.54 31.49
CA VAL A 212 -6.48 -30.00 31.40
C VAL A 212 -7.65 -30.45 30.55
N HIS A 213 -7.36 -31.08 29.41
CA HIS A 213 -8.36 -31.68 28.55
C HIS A 213 -8.09 -33.18 28.45
N GLU A 214 -9.04 -33.97 28.95
CA GLU A 214 -8.90 -35.42 29.12
C GLU A 214 -7.61 -35.81 29.91
N SER A 215 -6.68 -36.51 29.27
CA SER A 215 -5.40 -36.97 29.84
C SER A 215 -4.20 -36.08 29.46
N ARG A 216 -4.43 -34.92 28.83
CA ARG A 216 -3.38 -33.99 28.40
C ARG A 216 -3.48 -32.65 29.13
N THR A 217 -2.34 -32.19 29.63
CA THR A 217 -2.19 -30.82 30.13
C THR A 217 -1.71 -29.93 28.99
N VAL A 218 -2.38 -28.81 28.82
CA VAL A 218 -2.01 -27.76 27.87
C VAL A 218 -1.83 -26.45 28.63
N TYR A 219 -0.79 -25.68 28.32
CA TYR A 219 -0.58 -24.33 28.84
C TYR A 219 -0.89 -23.32 27.75
N VAL A 220 -1.68 -22.32 28.09
CA VAL A 220 -1.94 -21.18 27.26
C VAL A 220 -1.15 -20.00 27.81
N ASP A 221 -0.14 -19.56 27.08
CA ASP A 221 0.73 -18.46 27.46
C ASP A 221 0.33 -17.20 26.69
N ARG A 222 0.23 -16.07 27.37
CA ARG A 222 0.02 -14.76 26.76
C ARG A 222 1.33 -13.99 26.79
N TYR A 223 1.73 -13.47 25.64
CA TYR A 223 2.90 -12.61 25.51
C TYR A 223 2.49 -11.22 25.01
N THR A 224 3.06 -10.19 25.63
CA THR A 224 3.03 -8.81 25.13
C THR A 224 4.38 -8.52 24.47
N VAL A 225 4.37 -8.24 23.16
CA VAL A 225 5.60 -7.97 22.40
C VAL A 225 5.68 -6.48 22.11
N GLY A 226 6.72 -5.81 22.61
CA GLY A 226 7.00 -4.39 22.34
C GLY A 226 7.59 -4.15 20.94
N GLU A 227 7.40 -2.94 20.41
CA GLU A 227 7.71 -2.52 19.02
C GLU A 227 9.16 -2.78 18.55
N THR A 228 10.13 -2.88 19.45
CA THR A 228 11.56 -2.96 19.09
C THR A 228 12.03 -4.32 18.58
N ALA A 229 11.19 -5.36 18.56
CA ALA A 229 11.60 -6.71 18.14
C ALA A 229 11.55 -6.95 16.61
N TRP A 230 11.02 -6.01 15.81
CA TRP A 230 10.89 -6.18 14.36
C TRP A 230 12.11 -5.73 13.55
N ALA A 231 13.10 -5.11 14.19
CA ALA A 231 14.34 -4.66 13.56
C ALA A 231 15.44 -5.74 13.60
N SER A 232 15.14 -6.96 13.17
CA SER A 232 16.18 -7.91 12.77
C SER A 232 15.64 -8.76 11.64
N GLY A 233 16.16 -8.50 10.44
CA GLY A 233 15.64 -9.03 9.19
C GLY A 233 15.55 -10.55 9.16
N PHE A 234 14.53 -11.06 8.48
CA PHE A 234 14.49 -12.46 8.11
C PHE A 234 14.07 -12.66 6.67
N PHE A 235 14.81 -13.59 6.08
CA PHE A 235 14.72 -14.13 4.74
C PHE A 235 13.39 -14.86 4.52
N GLN A 236 13.00 -14.82 3.26
CA GLN A 236 12.04 -15.70 2.61
C GLN A 236 12.39 -17.18 2.87
N VAL A 237 11.40 -17.97 3.28
CA VAL A 237 11.44 -19.43 3.12
C VAL A 237 10.24 -19.78 2.24
N ASP A 238 10.54 -20.12 0.99
CA ASP A 238 9.59 -20.68 0.04
C ASP A 238 9.05 -22.02 0.53
N ALA A 239 7.80 -22.31 0.18
CA ALA A 239 7.22 -23.65 0.23
C ALA A 239 7.57 -24.44 -1.04
#